data_AF-A0A931SR48-F1
#
_entry.id   AF-A0A931SR48-F1
#
_cell.length_a   1.000
_cell.length_b   1.000
_cell.length_c   1.000
_cell.angle_alpha   90.00
_cell.angle_beta   90.00
_cell.angle_gamma   90.00
#
_symmetry.space_group_name_H-M   'P 1'
#
loop_
_entity.id
_entity.type
_entity.pdbx_description
1 polymer ?
#
loop_
_entity_poly.entity_id
_entity_poly.type
_entity_poly.pdbx_seq_one_letter_code
_entity_poly.pdbx_strand_id
1 'polypeptide(L)'
;MKKIKLSTCFCRIPFEKLSELVHLRFIVGMETEEIMKQLPSREDRERLAAVALLDVDPANLEAAIETEDPMLAKHLFGCREKALKILKEHGIELRGSRRGADG
;
A
#
# COMPACT_ATOMS: atom_id res chain seq x y z
N MET A 1 4.63 -15.97 -8.20
CA MET A 1 4.50 -14.96 -7.12
C MET A 1 3.60 -15.54 -6.05
N LYS A 2 3.98 -15.48 -4.76
CA LYS A 2 3.06 -15.87 -3.68
C LYS A 2 1.95 -14.82 -3.64
N LYS A 3 0.69 -15.24 -3.72
CA LYS A 3 -0.43 -14.32 -3.62
C LYS A 3 -0.57 -13.84 -2.17
N ILE A 4 -1.01 -12.59 -2.00
CA ILE A 4 -1.11 -11.93 -0.71
C ILE A 4 -2.56 -11.99 -0.25
N LYS A 5 -2.79 -12.56 0.93
CA LYS A 5 -4.10 -12.51 1.59
C LYS A 5 -4.22 -11.19 2.34
N LEU A 6 -5.05 -10.29 1.86
CA LEU A 6 -5.34 -9.01 2.51
C LEU A 6 -6.55 -9.16 3.43
N SER A 7 -6.32 -8.97 4.73
CA SER A 7 -7.35 -8.88 5.77
C SER A 7 -7.85 -7.44 5.98
N THR A 8 -7.09 -6.45 5.50
CA THR A 8 -7.31 -5.02 5.75
C THR A 8 -7.31 -4.21 4.46
N CYS A 9 -8.23 -3.25 4.36
CA CYS A 9 -8.34 -2.31 3.24
C CYS A 9 -7.86 -0.91 3.64
N PHE A 10 -7.38 -0.12 2.68
CA PHE A 10 -6.95 1.27 2.88
C PHE A 10 -7.98 2.15 3.61
N CYS A 11 -9.29 1.91 3.40
CA CYS A 11 -10.35 2.67 4.06
C CYS A 11 -10.43 2.46 5.58
N ARG A 12 -9.79 1.41 6.10
CA ARG A 12 -9.71 1.12 7.54
C ARG A 12 -8.42 1.64 8.18
N ILE A 13 -7.55 2.27 7.39
CA ILE A 13 -6.32 2.88 7.88
C ILE A 13 -6.61 4.34 8.21
N PRO A 14 -6.48 4.79 9.48
CA PRO A 14 -6.65 6.18 9.80
C PRO A 14 -5.62 7.03 9.05
N PHE A 15 -6.02 8.22 8.60
CA PHE A 15 -5.20 9.04 7.70
C PHE A 15 -3.81 9.35 8.26
N GLU A 16 -3.70 9.67 9.55
CA GLU A 16 -2.41 9.92 10.21
C GLU A 16 -1.46 8.72 10.06
N LYS A 17 -1.98 7.50 10.27
CA LYS A 17 -1.19 6.27 10.12
C LYS A 17 -0.87 5.97 8.66
N LEU A 18 -1.82 6.21 7.76
CA LEU A 18 -1.60 6.07 6.31
C LEU A 18 -0.47 6.99 5.86
N SER A 19 -0.52 8.26 6.26
CA SER A 19 0.49 9.28 5.94
C SER A 19 1.86 8.92 6.51
N GLU A 20 1.93 8.48 7.77
CA GLU A 20 3.17 8.04 8.41
C GLU A 20 3.81 6.88 7.63
N LEU A 21 3.05 5.81 7.37
CA LEU A 21 3.56 4.62 6.67
C LEU A 21 3.98 4.94 5.23
N VAL A 22 3.22 5.81 4.53
CA VAL A 22 3.58 6.27 3.20
C VAL A 22 4.85 7.11 3.23
N HIS A 23 5.00 7.99 4.22
CA HIS A 23 6.21 8.79 4.36
C HIS A 23 7.45 7.91 4.56
N LEU A 24 7.38 6.95 5.49
CA LEU A 24 8.47 6.00 5.72
C LEU A 24 8.81 5.19 4.47
N ARG A 25 7.78 4.66 3.78
CA ARG A 25 7.97 3.74 2.65
C ARG A 25 8.38 4.42 1.34
N PHE A 26 7.83 5.60 1.05
CA PHE A 26 7.90 6.21 -0.29
C PHE A 26 8.62 7.56 -0.31
N ILE A 27 8.73 8.25 0.83
CA ILE A 27 9.46 9.53 0.92
C ILE A 27 10.85 9.29 1.49
N VAL A 28 10.95 8.64 2.66
CA VAL A 28 12.23 8.26 3.27
C VAL A 28 12.87 7.09 2.52
N GLY A 29 12.05 6.23 1.90
CA GLY A 29 12.52 5.10 1.08
C GLY A 29 12.94 3.88 1.89
N MET A 30 12.41 3.70 3.11
CA MET A 30 12.69 2.50 3.91
C MET A 30 12.05 1.26 3.28
N GLU A 31 12.74 0.12 3.36
CA GLU A 31 12.18 -1.15 2.92
C GLU A 31 11.02 -1.60 3.82
N THR A 32 10.04 -2.27 3.23
CA THR A 32 8.86 -2.76 3.95
C THR A 32 9.26 -3.65 5.14
N GLU A 33 10.28 -4.49 5.00
CA GLU A 33 10.77 -5.36 6.09
C GLU A 33 11.38 -4.55 7.25
N GLU A 34 12.12 -3.48 6.94
CA GLU A 34 12.72 -2.58 7.93
C GLU A 34 11.66 -1.86 8.76
N ILE A 35 10.59 -1.39 8.09
CA ILE A 35 9.46 -0.76 8.77
C ILE A 35 8.71 -1.81 9.61
N MET A 36 8.50 -3.03 9.11
CA MET A 36 7.82 -4.10 9.87
C MET A 36 8.51 -4.45 11.19
N LYS A 37 9.85 -4.40 11.25
CA LYS A 37 10.62 -4.63 12.48
C LYS A 37 10.35 -3.57 13.55
N GLN A 38 10.06 -2.34 13.12
CA GLN A 38 9.77 -1.21 14.01
C GLN A 38 8.31 -1.17 14.49
N LEU A 39 7.41 -1.88 13.79
CA LEU A 39 5.99 -1.93 14.14
C LEU A 39 5.74 -3.06 15.15
N PRO A 40 5.32 -2.72 16.40
CA PRO A 40 5.09 -3.71 17.45
C PRO A 40 3.77 -4.46 17.28
N SER A 41 2.78 -3.84 16.63
CA SER A 41 1.44 -4.41 16.46
C SER A 41 1.31 -5.17 15.14
N ARG A 42 0.68 -6.35 15.20
CA ARG A 42 0.28 -7.12 14.02
C ARG A 42 -0.61 -6.29 13.08
N GLU A 43 -1.54 -5.53 13.66
CA GLU A 43 -2.45 -4.66 12.91
C GLU A 43 -1.68 -3.62 12.09
N ASP A 44 -0.64 -3.02 12.66
CA ASP A 44 0.17 -2.03 11.95
C ASP A 44 0.99 -2.65 10.82
N ARG A 45 1.47 -3.89 11.00
CA ARG A 45 2.14 -4.64 9.93
C ARG A 45 1.18 -4.96 8.78
N GLU A 46 -0.08 -5.27 9.09
CA GLU A 46 -1.13 -5.47 8.08
C GLU A 46 -1.46 -4.16 7.35
N ARG A 47 -1.52 -3.03 8.05
CA ARG A 47 -1.65 -1.69 7.45
C ARG A 47 -0.48 -1.36 6.52
N LEU A 48 0.75 -1.62 6.95
CA LEU A 48 1.93 -1.41 6.12
C LEU A 48 1.94 -2.30 4.88
N ALA A 49 1.50 -3.56 5.00
CA ALA A 49 1.36 -4.47 3.87
C ALA A 49 0.37 -3.91 2.84
N ALA A 50 -0.76 -3.34 3.29
CA ALA A 50 -1.67 -2.63 2.41
C ALA A 50 -1.01 -1.40 1.76
N VAL A 51 -0.31 -0.57 2.54
CA VAL A 51 0.41 0.63 2.03
C VAL A 51 1.45 0.27 0.96
N ALA A 52 2.17 -0.84 1.11
CA ALA A 52 3.14 -1.30 0.12
C ALA A 52 2.51 -1.58 -1.25
N LEU A 53 1.21 -1.86 -1.31
CA LEU A 53 0.47 -2.10 -2.56
C LEU A 53 0.08 -0.82 -3.30
N LEU A 54 0.30 0.36 -2.72
CA LEU A 54 0.03 1.63 -3.41
C LEU A 54 0.91 1.80 -4.66
N ASP A 55 2.14 1.28 -4.64
CA ASP A 55 3.10 1.34 -5.76
C ASP A 55 2.94 0.16 -6.75
N VAL A 56 2.07 -0.80 -6.45
CA VAL A 56 1.77 -1.89 -7.38
C VAL A 56 0.80 -1.39 -8.46
N ASP A 57 1.15 -1.65 -9.71
CA ASP A 57 0.30 -1.35 -10.87
C ASP A 57 -1.07 -2.06 -10.74
N PRO A 58 -2.18 -1.42 -11.14
CA PRO A 58 -3.52 -2.02 -11.01
C PRO A 58 -3.63 -3.42 -11.62
N ALA A 59 -3.02 -3.65 -12.79
CA ALA A 59 -3.08 -4.96 -13.47
C ALA A 59 -2.32 -6.03 -12.68
N ASN A 60 -1.23 -5.65 -12.01
CA ASN A 60 -0.47 -6.53 -11.13
C ASN A 60 -1.14 -6.73 -9.77
N LEU A 61 -1.94 -5.75 -9.32
CA LEU A 61 -2.66 -5.82 -8.07
C LEU A 61 -3.76 -6.89 -8.12
N GLU A 62 -4.49 -7.00 -9.24
CA GLU A 62 -5.47 -8.08 -9.45
C GLU A 62 -4.82 -9.46 -9.39
N ALA A 63 -3.64 -9.59 -10.00
CA ALA A 63 -2.89 -10.85 -9.99
C ALA A 63 -2.22 -11.17 -8.64
N ALA A 64 -1.91 -10.15 -7.84
CA ALA A 64 -1.19 -10.29 -6.57
C ALA A 64 -2.10 -10.64 -5.38
N ILE A 65 -3.39 -10.35 -5.47
CA ILE A 65 -4.34 -10.54 -4.37
C ILE A 65 -5.05 -11.90 -4.54
N GLU A 66 -4.96 -12.76 -3.53
CA GLU A 66 -5.85 -13.92 -3.43
C GLU A 66 -7.05 -13.56 -2.57
N THR A 67 -8.21 -13.39 -3.21
CA THR A 67 -9.47 -13.17 -2.52
C THR A 67 -10.51 -14.15 -3.01
N GLU A 68 -11.24 -14.75 -2.08
CA GLU A 68 -12.41 -15.59 -2.35
C GLU A 68 -13.66 -14.73 -2.67
N ASP A 69 -13.57 -13.43 -2.38
CA ASP A 69 -14.65 -12.47 -2.58
C ASP A 69 -14.29 -11.45 -3.68
N PRO A 70 -15.00 -11.42 -4.82
CA PRO A 70 -14.74 -10.50 -5.92
C PRO A 70 -15.14 -9.04 -5.61
N MET A 71 -16.01 -8.81 -4.62
CA MET A 71 -16.31 -7.44 -4.18
C MET A 71 -15.13 -6.84 -3.40
N LEU A 72 -14.38 -7.65 -2.65
CA LEU A 72 -13.20 -7.22 -1.93
C LEU A 72 -12.12 -6.69 -2.89
N ALA A 73 -11.90 -7.36 -4.02
CA ALA A 73 -10.97 -6.88 -5.06
C ALA A 73 -11.38 -5.50 -5.57
N LYS A 74 -12.63 -5.35 -6.04
CA LYS A 74 -13.16 -4.06 -6.52
C LYS A 74 -13.10 -2.96 -5.47
N HIS A 75 -13.37 -3.30 -4.21
CA HIS A 75 -13.27 -2.37 -3.10
C HIS A 75 -11.82 -1.91 -2.87
N LEU A 76 -10.85 -2.83 -2.92
CA LEU A 76 -9.43 -2.52 -2.79
C LEU A 76 -8.95 -1.56 -3.89
N PHE A 77 -9.40 -1.73 -5.13
CA PHE A 77 -9.12 -0.78 -6.22
C PHE A 77 -9.66 0.62 -5.93
N GLY A 78 -10.96 0.73 -5.64
CA GLY A 78 -11.58 2.02 -5.37
C GLY A 78 -11.00 2.70 -4.13
N CYS A 79 -10.59 1.92 -3.12
CA CYS A 79 -9.93 2.44 -1.93
C CYS A 79 -8.49 2.86 -2.19
N ARG A 80 -7.76 2.15 -3.06
CA ARG A 80 -6.42 2.55 -3.52
C ARG A 80 -6.47 3.91 -4.21
N GLU A 81 -7.38 4.09 -5.18
CA GLU A 81 -7.51 5.37 -5.90
C GLU A 81 -7.86 6.53 -4.96
N LYS A 82 -8.77 6.30 -4.01
CA LYS A 82 -9.08 7.29 -2.97
C LYS A 82 -7.88 7.61 -2.11
N ALA A 83 -7.12 6.61 -1.66
CA ALA A 83 -5.91 6.81 -0.88
C ALA A 83 -4.87 7.64 -1.65
N LEU A 84 -4.63 7.32 -2.93
CA LEU A 84 -3.73 8.08 -3.80
C LEU A 84 -4.18 9.54 -3.95
N LYS A 85 -5.48 9.77 -4.14
CA LYS A 85 -6.05 11.11 -4.24
C LYS A 85 -5.81 11.91 -2.96
N ILE A 86 -6.13 11.33 -1.79
CA ILE A 86 -5.93 11.97 -0.49
C ILE A 86 -4.45 12.29 -0.28
N LEU A 87 -3.56 11.35 -0.55
CA LEU A 87 -2.11 11.58 -0.44
C LEU A 87 -1.67 12.76 -1.33
N LYS A 88 -2.13 12.80 -2.57
CA LYS A 88 -1.84 13.90 -3.50
C LYS A 88 -2.40 15.25 -3.02
N GLU A 89 -3.62 15.29 -2.50
CA GLU A 89 -4.22 16.50 -1.94
C GLU A 89 -3.44 17.04 -0.73
N HIS A 90 -2.74 16.15 -0.02
CA HIS A 90 -1.84 16.50 1.09
C HIS A 90 -0.37 16.71 0.65
N GLY A 91 -0.09 16.81 -0.66
CA GLY A 91 1.25 17.04 -1.18
C GLY A 91 2.18 15.83 -1.12
N ILE A 92 1.64 14.64 -0.84
CA ILE A 92 2.37 13.38 -0.82
C ILE A 92 2.25 12.74 -2.20
N GLU A 93 3.23 13.05 -3.06
CA GLU A 93 3.37 12.36 -4.34
C GLU A 93 4.18 11.08 -4.13
N LEU A 94 3.54 9.94 -4.37
CA LEU A 94 4.26 8.70 -4.53
C LEU A 94 5.17 8.90 -5.74
N ARG A 95 6.49 9.02 -5.51
CA ARG A 95 7.48 8.86 -6.56
C ARG A 95 7.36 7.43 -7.02
N GLY A 96 6.46 7.19 -7.98
CA GLY A 96 6.24 5.89 -8.57
C GLY A 96 7.59 5.29 -8.89
N SER A 97 7.77 4.02 -8.54
CA SER A 97 8.96 3.27 -8.88
C SER A 97 9.27 3.49 -10.37
N ARG A 98 10.23 4.37 -10.67
CA ARG A 98 11.04 4.23 -11.87
C ARG A 98 11.89 2.98 -11.65
N ARG A 99 11.28 1.81 -11.79
CA ARG A 99 11.99 0.70 -12.41
C ARG A 99 11.82 0.86 -13.91
N GLY A 100 12.64 1.77 -14.42
CA GLY A 100 12.83 2.02 -15.84
C GLY A 100 14.16 2.77 -15.98
N ALA A 101 15.17 2.02 -16.43
CA ALA A 101 16.48 2.44 -16.96
C ALA A 101 17.59 2.86 -15.97
N ASP A 102 18.42 1.90 -15.56
CA ASP A 102 19.90 1.98 -15.40
C ASP A 102 20.39 0.56 -15.02
N GLY A 103 21.18 -0.24 -15.77
CA GLY A 103 21.78 -0.20 -17.10
C GLY A 103 22.19 -1.62 -17.48
#